data_AF-A0A6J0DJ54-F1
#
_entry.id   AF-A0A6J0DJ54-F1
#
_cell.length_a   1.000
_cell.length_b   1.000
_cell.length_c   1.000
_cell.angle_alpha   90.00
_cell.angle_beta   90.00
_cell.angle_gamma   90.00
#
_symmetry.space_group_name_H-M   'P 1'
#
loop_
_entity.id
_entity.type
_entity.pdbx_description
1 polymer ?
#
loop_
_entity_poly.entity_id
_entity_poly.type
_entity_poly.pdbx_seq_one_letter_code
_entity_poly.pdbx_strand_id
1 'polypeptide(L)'
;MLSPGAVLFFILLLTTSSLGQRARKPSGSTSPISTIQAQANFNAQQFAGTWLLVAVGSACRFLQEQGHRAEATTLHTAPQGTAMVVSTFRKLDGICWQIRQLFGDTGVPGRFLLRGTRGPVHVVVAETDYQSFAILYLEKARKLTVKLYARSLPVSDSVLSVFERRVREANLTEHQIFFFPKYGFCETADQFHILNASKPGQFTMENQGSGADREDVQVIETDYTKFALVLSLRTTSSQTITRVSLLGRTWRLPHKTIDRFICLTRAQNLTKNNFIFPDVTDWLPDPDIC
;
A
#
# COMPACT_ATOMS: atom_id res chain seq x y z
N MET A 1 -85.55 -9.37 18.17
CA MET A 1 -85.69 -10.60 19.00
C MET A 1 -84.84 -11.70 18.36
N LEU A 2 -84.05 -12.37 19.19
CA LEU A 2 -83.33 -13.64 19.01
C LEU A 2 -82.33 -13.82 17.84
N SER A 3 -81.05 -13.90 18.26
CA SER A 3 -80.02 -14.82 17.75
C SER A 3 -80.28 -16.26 18.27
N PRO A 4 -79.50 -17.31 17.96
CA PRO A 4 -78.71 -17.68 16.77
C PRO A 4 -79.05 -19.11 16.27
N GLY A 5 -78.50 -19.52 15.12
CA GLY A 5 -78.41 -20.92 14.70
C GLY A 5 -77.11 -21.17 13.95
N ALA A 6 -76.23 -21.96 14.55
CA ALA A 6 -74.88 -22.26 14.07
C ALA A 6 -74.86 -23.19 12.85
N VAL A 7 -73.93 -22.97 11.93
CA VAL A 7 -73.40 -24.01 11.03
C VAL A 7 -71.90 -23.80 10.88
N LEU A 8 -71.12 -24.77 11.39
CA LEU A 8 -69.70 -24.92 11.13
C LEU A 8 -69.49 -25.38 9.68
N PHE A 9 -68.71 -24.64 8.90
CA PHE A 9 -68.12 -25.12 7.65
C PHE A 9 -66.61 -25.29 7.83
N PHE A 10 -66.17 -26.55 7.70
CA PHE A 10 -64.78 -26.95 7.62
C PHE A 10 -64.19 -26.44 6.29
N ILE A 11 -63.25 -25.50 6.33
CA ILE A 11 -62.46 -25.11 5.16
C ILE A 11 -61.07 -25.73 5.30
N LEU A 12 -60.77 -26.63 4.37
CA LEU A 12 -59.49 -27.30 4.18
C LEU A 12 -58.42 -26.26 3.81
N LEU A 13 -57.43 -26.03 4.68
CA LEU A 13 -56.27 -25.18 4.36
C LEU A 13 -55.31 -25.94 3.43
N LEU A 14 -55.27 -25.56 2.17
CA LEU A 14 -54.20 -25.92 1.23
C LEU A 14 -52.94 -25.12 1.63
N THR A 15 -51.98 -25.79 2.27
CA THR A 15 -50.66 -25.20 2.52
C THR A 15 -49.89 -25.14 1.20
N THR A 16 -49.91 -24.00 0.52
CA THR A 16 -48.95 -23.72 -0.55
C THR A 16 -47.57 -23.60 0.08
N SER A 17 -46.74 -24.63 -0.08
CA SER A 17 -45.32 -24.58 0.19
C SER A 17 -44.68 -23.57 -0.77
N SER A 18 -44.64 -22.29 -0.39
CA SER A 18 -43.86 -21.29 -1.10
C SER A 18 -42.40 -21.62 -0.89
N LEU A 19 -41.81 -22.29 -1.88
CA LEU A 19 -40.38 -22.44 -2.02
C LEU A 19 -39.81 -21.02 -1.99
N GLY A 20 -39.23 -20.63 -0.86
CA GLY A 20 -38.64 -19.33 -0.67
C GLY A 20 -37.57 -19.12 -1.74
N GLN A 21 -37.94 -18.43 -2.82
CA GLN A 21 -36.98 -17.85 -3.73
C GLN A 21 -36.22 -16.83 -2.90
N ARG A 22 -35.08 -17.28 -2.36
CA ARG A 22 -34.01 -16.43 -1.87
C ARG A 22 -33.80 -15.42 -2.99
N ALA A 23 -34.26 -14.19 -2.77
CA ALA A 23 -33.98 -13.09 -3.67
C ALA A 23 -32.47 -13.12 -3.91
N ARG A 24 -32.08 -13.47 -5.14
CA ARG A 24 -30.69 -13.40 -5.55
C ARG A 24 -30.27 -11.96 -5.32
N LYS A 25 -29.52 -11.73 -4.25
CA LYS A 25 -28.80 -10.50 -3.99
C LYS A 25 -28.17 -10.08 -5.32
N PRO A 26 -28.38 -8.85 -5.82
CA PRO A 26 -27.82 -8.44 -7.10
C PRO A 26 -26.31 -8.69 -7.06
N SER A 27 -25.86 -9.69 -7.81
CA SER A 27 -24.47 -9.96 -8.05
C SER A 27 -24.00 -8.90 -9.05
N GLY A 28 -23.46 -7.78 -8.56
CA GLY A 28 -22.90 -6.77 -9.46
C GLY A 28 -22.92 -5.36 -8.90
N SER A 29 -22.11 -5.08 -7.89
CA SER A 29 -21.47 -3.76 -7.86
C SER A 29 -20.21 -3.89 -8.71
N THR A 30 -20.26 -3.43 -9.96
CA THR A 30 -19.07 -3.30 -10.81
C THR A 30 -18.12 -2.29 -10.16
N SER A 31 -16.82 -2.52 -10.26
CA SER A 31 -15.79 -1.65 -9.66
C SER A 31 -15.80 -0.28 -10.35
N PRO A 32 -15.85 0.86 -9.63
CA PRO A 32 -15.86 2.18 -10.26
C PRO A 32 -14.77 2.39 -11.32
N ILE A 33 -13.56 1.86 -11.10
CA ILE A 33 -12.44 2.00 -12.04
C ILE A 33 -12.57 1.14 -13.30
N SER A 34 -13.49 0.17 -13.33
CA SER A 34 -13.67 -0.68 -14.52
C SER A 34 -14.30 0.08 -15.70
N THR A 35 -15.08 1.13 -15.43
CA THR A 35 -15.70 1.94 -16.49
C THR A 35 -14.75 2.98 -17.08
N ILE A 36 -13.67 3.31 -16.36
CA ILE A 36 -12.66 4.27 -16.80
C ILE A 36 -11.91 3.70 -17.99
N GLN A 37 -11.77 4.46 -19.06
CA GLN A 37 -10.98 4.03 -20.22
C GLN A 37 -9.50 4.30 -19.98
N ALA A 38 -8.64 3.35 -20.36
CA ALA A 38 -7.20 3.58 -20.36
C ALA A 38 -6.81 4.38 -21.61
N GLN A 39 -5.67 5.08 -21.53
CA GLN A 39 -5.08 5.80 -22.66
C GLN A 39 -4.99 4.86 -23.87
N ALA A 40 -5.59 5.29 -24.98
CA ALA A 40 -5.55 4.52 -26.22
C ALA A 40 -4.10 4.29 -26.64
N ASN A 41 -3.77 3.03 -26.97
CA ASN A 41 -2.43 2.60 -27.35
C ASN A 41 -1.34 3.04 -26.34
N PHE A 42 -1.63 2.91 -25.04
CA PHE A 42 -0.71 3.27 -23.98
C PHE A 42 0.71 2.75 -24.23
N ASN A 43 1.68 3.67 -24.28
CA ASN A 43 3.09 3.36 -24.53
C ASN A 43 3.91 3.56 -23.25
N ALA A 44 4.34 2.46 -22.63
CA ALA A 44 5.11 2.51 -21.38
C ALA A 44 6.49 3.15 -21.53
N GLN A 45 7.10 3.10 -22.72
CA GLN A 45 8.39 3.72 -22.98
C GLN A 45 8.27 5.24 -23.05
N GLN A 46 7.25 5.77 -23.73
CA GLN A 46 6.99 7.22 -23.74
C GLN A 46 6.56 7.74 -22.38
N PHE A 47 5.87 6.92 -21.59
CA PHE A 47 5.45 7.26 -20.23
C PHE A 47 6.59 7.23 -19.21
N ALA A 48 7.74 6.64 -19.54
CA ALA A 48 8.89 6.51 -18.65
C ALA A 48 9.47 7.88 -18.26
N GLY A 49 10.23 7.91 -17.17
CA GLY A 49 10.92 9.10 -16.68
C GLY A 49 10.21 9.78 -15.51
N THR A 50 10.48 11.07 -15.35
CA THR A 50 10.07 11.86 -14.19
C THR A 50 8.68 12.47 -14.36
N TRP A 51 7.87 12.42 -13.30
CA TRP A 51 6.56 13.03 -13.19
C TRP A 51 6.40 13.71 -11.83
N LEU A 52 5.92 14.94 -11.80
CA LEU A 52 5.66 15.72 -10.59
C LEU A 52 4.17 15.59 -10.24
N LEU A 53 3.84 15.25 -9.00
CA LEU A 53 2.45 15.21 -8.55
C LEU A 53 1.94 16.64 -8.34
N VAL A 54 0.89 17.01 -9.08
CA VAL A 54 0.32 18.36 -9.07
C VAL A 54 -0.88 18.44 -8.13
N ALA A 55 -1.83 17.51 -8.29
CA ALA A 55 -3.07 17.53 -7.54
C ALA A 55 -3.67 16.14 -7.40
N VAL A 56 -4.48 15.95 -6.36
CA VAL A 56 -5.22 14.72 -6.07
C VAL A 56 -6.67 15.04 -5.76
N GLY A 57 -7.60 14.45 -6.50
CA GLY A 57 -9.02 14.40 -6.19
C GLY A 57 -9.34 13.13 -5.40
N SER A 58 -9.76 13.23 -4.13
CA SER A 58 -10.05 12.05 -3.30
C SER A 58 -11.00 12.31 -2.13
N ALA A 59 -11.91 11.36 -1.87
CA ALA A 59 -12.70 11.30 -0.63
C ALA A 59 -11.93 10.65 0.56
N CYS A 60 -10.60 10.53 0.47
CA CYS A 60 -9.78 9.97 1.52
C CYS A 60 -9.74 10.90 2.74
N ARG A 61 -10.20 10.41 3.89
CA ARG A 61 -10.23 11.16 5.16
C ARG A 61 -8.87 11.76 5.53
N PHE A 62 -7.79 11.02 5.33
CA PHE A 62 -6.44 11.53 5.61
C PHE A 62 -6.09 12.77 4.77
N LEU A 63 -6.48 12.81 3.48
CA LEU A 63 -6.25 13.99 2.64
C LEU A 63 -7.17 15.14 3.03
N GLN A 64 -8.41 14.86 3.44
CA GLN A 64 -9.32 15.89 3.95
C GLN A 64 -8.78 16.57 5.21
N GLU A 65 -8.20 15.81 6.13
CA GLU A 65 -7.67 16.32 7.40
C GLU A 65 -6.26 16.89 7.28
N GLN A 66 -5.38 16.26 6.49
CA GLN A 66 -3.94 16.55 6.43
C GLN A 66 -3.47 17.05 5.06
N GLY A 67 -4.38 17.33 4.12
CA GLY A 67 -4.03 17.78 2.77
C GLY A 67 -3.24 19.09 2.74
N HIS A 68 -3.44 19.95 3.74
CA HIS A 68 -2.66 21.18 3.93
C HIS A 68 -1.18 20.94 4.27
N ARG A 69 -0.81 19.70 4.63
CA ARG A 69 0.58 19.25 4.89
C ARG A 69 1.07 18.33 3.76
N ALA A 70 0.48 18.42 2.58
CA ALA A 70 0.97 17.68 1.43
C ALA A 70 2.42 18.09 1.14
N GLU A 71 3.26 17.10 0.83
CA GLU A 71 4.68 17.28 0.55
C GLU A 71 4.93 17.11 -0.95
N ALA A 72 5.86 17.88 -1.50
CA ALA A 72 6.24 17.77 -2.91
C ALA A 72 6.63 16.32 -3.24
N THR A 73 6.00 15.78 -4.28
CA THR A 73 6.10 14.36 -4.61
C THR A 73 6.51 14.18 -6.07
N THR A 74 7.62 13.48 -6.28
CA THR A 74 8.15 13.10 -7.59
C THR A 74 7.91 11.62 -7.82
N LEU A 75 7.66 11.24 -9.06
CA LEU A 75 7.50 9.86 -9.50
C LEU A 75 8.50 9.59 -10.62
N HIS A 76 9.35 8.58 -10.46
CA HIS A 76 10.16 8.04 -11.55
C HIS A 76 9.58 6.71 -12.01
N THR A 77 9.21 6.65 -13.28
CA THR A 77 8.62 5.46 -13.90
C THR A 77 9.61 4.83 -14.87
N ALA A 78 9.71 3.51 -14.84
CA ALA A 78 10.53 2.75 -15.76
C ALA A 78 9.80 1.46 -16.17
N PRO A 79 9.72 1.13 -17.46
CA PRO A 79 9.10 -0.11 -17.91
C PRO A 79 9.93 -1.32 -17.48
N GLN A 80 9.26 -2.40 -17.08
CA GLN A 80 9.85 -3.69 -16.75
C GLN A 80 8.99 -4.80 -17.38
N GLY A 81 9.32 -5.17 -18.61
CA GLY A 81 8.47 -6.05 -19.41
C GLY A 81 7.10 -5.40 -19.66
N THR A 82 6.03 -6.10 -19.31
CA THR A 82 4.65 -5.57 -19.37
C THR A 82 4.22 -4.82 -18.10
N ALA A 83 5.04 -4.86 -17.05
CA ALA A 83 4.85 -4.12 -15.81
C ALA A 83 5.62 -2.78 -15.83
N MET A 84 5.44 -1.97 -14.79
CA MET A 84 6.16 -0.71 -14.61
C MET A 84 6.72 -0.61 -13.19
N VAL A 85 8.02 -0.34 -13.08
CA VAL A 85 8.64 0.05 -11.81
C VAL A 85 8.37 1.52 -11.57
N VAL A 86 7.89 1.83 -10.38
CA VAL A 86 7.48 3.17 -9.98
C VAL A 86 8.16 3.53 -8.67
N SER A 87 9.07 4.49 -8.72
CA SER A 87 9.72 5.05 -7.53
C SER A 87 9.09 6.39 -7.18
N THR A 88 8.44 6.47 -6.02
CA THR A 88 7.88 7.73 -5.51
C THR A 88 8.86 8.37 -4.53
N PHE A 89 9.25 9.61 -4.77
CA PHE A 89 10.07 10.40 -3.88
C PHE A 89 9.21 11.44 -3.19
N ARG A 90 9.30 11.52 -1.87
CA ARG A 90 8.59 12.55 -1.10
C ARG A 90 9.39 12.92 0.13
N LYS A 91 9.16 14.13 0.62
CA LYS A 91 9.68 14.53 1.92
C LYS A 91 8.83 13.97 3.04
N LEU A 92 9.47 13.60 4.14
CA LEU A 92 8.84 13.35 5.43
C LEU A 92 9.78 13.91 6.50
N ASP A 93 9.29 14.88 7.28
CA ASP A 93 10.05 15.55 8.34
C ASP A 93 11.42 16.09 7.87
N GLY A 94 11.45 16.65 6.66
CA GLY A 94 12.69 17.22 6.10
C GLY A 94 13.61 16.21 5.39
N ILE A 95 13.31 14.92 5.44
CA ILE A 95 14.13 13.85 4.86
C ILE A 95 13.47 13.31 3.59
N CYS A 96 14.27 13.04 2.55
CA CYS A 96 13.79 12.46 1.30
C CYS A 96 13.65 10.95 1.41
N TRP A 97 12.46 10.42 1.12
CA TRP A 97 12.17 9.00 1.10
C TRP A 97 11.85 8.53 -0.31
N GLN A 98 12.40 7.38 -0.71
CA GLN A 98 12.06 6.70 -1.96
C GLN A 98 11.18 5.48 -1.66
N ILE A 99 10.01 5.40 -2.28
CA ILE A 99 9.10 4.26 -2.19
C ILE A 99 9.10 3.56 -3.54
N ARG A 100 9.68 2.36 -3.61
CA ARG A 100 9.74 1.54 -4.83
C ARG A 100 8.56 0.60 -4.89
N GLN A 101 7.78 0.70 -5.96
CA GLN A 101 6.56 -0.07 -6.20
C GLN A 101 6.63 -0.73 -7.58
N LEU A 102 5.98 -1.89 -7.72
CA LEU A 102 5.78 -2.52 -9.02
C LEU A 102 4.30 -2.42 -9.39
N PHE A 103 4.03 -1.72 -10.49
CA PHE A 103 2.72 -1.65 -11.13
C PHE A 103 2.61 -2.87 -12.05
N GLY A 104 2.00 -3.92 -11.53
CA GLY A 104 1.88 -5.20 -12.21
C GLY A 104 0.92 -5.14 -13.39
N ASP A 105 1.21 -5.94 -14.42
CA ASP A 105 0.38 -6.07 -15.60
C ASP A 105 -0.99 -6.70 -15.27
N THR A 106 -2.02 -6.25 -16.00
CA THR A 106 -3.39 -6.76 -15.92
C THR A 106 -3.89 -7.35 -17.24
N GLY A 107 -3.03 -7.39 -18.27
CA GLY A 107 -3.35 -7.80 -19.64
C GLY A 107 -3.90 -6.69 -20.51
N VAL A 108 -4.22 -5.52 -19.94
CA VAL A 108 -4.71 -4.35 -20.67
C VAL A 108 -3.71 -3.21 -20.55
N PRO A 109 -3.10 -2.73 -21.66
CA PRO A 109 -2.18 -1.60 -21.64
C PRO A 109 -2.76 -0.37 -20.95
N GLY A 110 -1.95 0.27 -20.09
CA GLY A 110 -2.38 1.43 -19.29
C GLY A 110 -3.17 1.07 -18.04
N ARG A 111 -3.49 -0.20 -17.79
CA ARG A 111 -4.09 -0.68 -16.55
C ARG A 111 -3.10 -1.52 -15.75
N PHE A 112 -2.94 -1.18 -14.49
CA PHE A 112 -1.98 -1.81 -13.60
C PHE A 112 -2.61 -2.23 -12.28
N LEU A 113 -1.97 -3.18 -11.62
CA LEU A 113 -2.32 -3.64 -10.28
C LEU A 113 -1.13 -3.46 -9.34
N LEU A 114 -1.32 -2.62 -8.33
CA LEU A 114 -0.39 -2.51 -7.22
C LEU A 114 -0.84 -3.45 -6.09
N ARG A 115 0.01 -4.40 -5.73
CA ARG A 115 -0.21 -5.27 -4.57
C ARG A 115 0.41 -4.62 -3.33
N GLY A 116 -0.42 -4.28 -2.36
CA GLY A 116 0.01 -3.73 -1.08
C GLY A 116 -0.49 -4.55 0.11
N THR A 117 0.16 -4.40 1.25
CA THR A 117 -0.24 -5.08 2.51
C THR A 117 -1.65 -4.68 2.97
N ARG A 118 -2.10 -3.47 2.62
CA ARG A 118 -3.45 -2.95 2.93
C ARG A 118 -4.45 -3.19 1.80
N GLY A 119 -4.28 -4.26 1.04
CA GLY A 119 -5.13 -4.64 -0.08
C GLY A 119 -4.65 -4.11 -1.45
N PRO A 120 -5.22 -4.66 -2.55
CA PRO A 120 -4.86 -4.26 -3.91
C PRO A 120 -5.31 -2.83 -4.21
N VAL A 121 -4.54 -2.16 -5.06
CA VAL A 121 -4.89 -0.87 -5.66
C VAL A 121 -4.84 -1.02 -7.17
N HIS A 122 -5.97 -0.79 -7.82
CA HIS A 122 -6.04 -0.75 -9.28
C HIS A 122 -5.62 0.63 -9.74
N VAL A 123 -4.83 0.71 -10.81
CA VAL A 123 -4.35 1.96 -11.39
C VAL A 123 -4.67 1.97 -12.88
N VAL A 124 -5.17 3.09 -13.39
CA VAL A 124 -5.40 3.31 -14.81
C VAL A 124 -4.78 4.64 -15.22
N VAL A 125 -3.88 4.62 -16.20
CA VAL A 125 -3.45 5.84 -16.90
C VAL A 125 -4.54 6.15 -17.91
N ALA A 126 -5.38 7.14 -17.60
CA ALA A 126 -6.57 7.42 -18.40
C ALA A 126 -6.28 8.37 -19.55
N GLU A 127 -5.55 9.45 -19.28
CA GLU A 127 -5.19 10.46 -20.27
C GLU A 127 -3.76 10.93 -20.08
N THR A 128 -2.99 10.98 -21.16
CA THR A 128 -1.64 11.56 -21.15
C THR A 128 -1.21 11.89 -22.57
N ASP A 129 -0.45 12.97 -22.71
CA ASP A 129 0.29 13.28 -23.94
C ASP A 129 1.76 12.81 -23.86
N TYR A 130 2.12 12.11 -22.79
CA TYR A 130 3.45 11.63 -22.41
C TYR A 130 4.50 12.73 -22.13
N GLN A 131 4.33 13.92 -22.69
CA GLN A 131 5.31 15.00 -22.72
C GLN A 131 5.04 16.12 -21.72
N SER A 132 3.78 16.34 -21.30
CA SER A 132 3.44 17.43 -20.41
C SER A 132 2.62 16.99 -19.21
N PHE A 133 1.60 16.13 -19.38
CA PHE A 133 0.69 15.76 -18.30
C PHE A 133 0.25 14.29 -18.34
N ALA A 134 -0.22 13.81 -17.19
CA ALA A 134 -0.89 12.53 -17.07
C ALA A 134 -1.97 12.55 -15.98
N ILE A 135 -3.15 12.01 -16.30
CA ILE A 135 -4.25 11.82 -15.36
C ILE A 135 -4.40 10.32 -15.08
N LEU A 136 -4.18 9.97 -13.82
CA LEU A 136 -4.26 8.59 -13.34
C LEU A 136 -5.47 8.42 -12.41
N TYR A 137 -6.20 7.33 -12.61
CA TYR A 137 -7.22 6.87 -11.69
C TYR A 137 -6.67 5.75 -10.82
N LEU A 138 -6.92 5.81 -9.52
CA LEU A 138 -6.57 4.78 -8.57
C LEU A 138 -7.83 4.35 -7.83
N GLU A 139 -8.02 3.04 -7.66
CA GLU A 139 -9.10 2.51 -6.84
C GLU A 139 -8.56 1.61 -5.74
N LYS A 140 -8.98 1.91 -4.52
CA LYS A 140 -8.73 1.08 -3.35
C LYS A 140 -10.02 0.92 -2.56
N ALA A 141 -10.40 -0.32 -2.25
CA ALA A 141 -11.62 -0.62 -1.49
C ALA A 141 -12.86 0.10 -2.04
N ARG A 142 -13.04 0.08 -3.38
CA ARG A 142 -14.13 0.75 -4.12
C ARG A 142 -14.17 2.28 -4.01
N LYS A 143 -13.11 2.91 -3.47
CA LYS A 143 -12.96 4.37 -3.44
C LYS A 143 -12.01 4.79 -4.56
N LEU A 144 -12.52 5.61 -5.46
CA LEU A 144 -11.78 6.16 -6.58
C LEU A 144 -10.98 7.38 -6.12
N THR A 145 -9.83 7.61 -6.75
CA THR A 145 -8.97 8.77 -6.55
C THR A 145 -8.38 9.14 -7.89
N VAL A 146 -8.39 10.42 -8.22
CA VAL A 146 -7.84 10.95 -9.47
C VAL A 146 -6.57 11.72 -9.14
N LYS A 147 -5.50 11.51 -9.91
CA LYS A 147 -4.22 12.21 -9.71
C LYS A 147 -3.79 12.86 -11.00
N LEU A 148 -3.39 14.13 -10.91
CA LEU A 148 -2.75 14.86 -11.99
C LEU A 148 -1.24 14.87 -11.76
N TYR A 149 -0.50 14.44 -12.78
CA TYR A 149 0.94 14.54 -12.86
C TYR A 149 1.35 15.46 -14.02
N ALA A 150 2.50 16.10 -13.89
CA ALA A 150 3.09 16.92 -14.94
C ALA A 150 4.59 16.63 -15.11
N ARG A 151 5.14 16.79 -16.31
CA ARG A 151 6.60 16.68 -16.55
C ARG A 151 7.35 17.88 -15.99
N SER A 152 6.74 19.05 -16.01
CA SER A 152 7.29 20.31 -15.53
C SER A 152 6.18 21.22 -14.98
N LEU A 153 6.58 22.27 -14.25
CA LEU A 153 5.67 23.30 -13.74
C LEU A 153 6.01 24.65 -14.41
N PRO A 154 5.04 25.54 -14.63
CA PRO A 154 3.62 25.42 -14.29
C PRO A 154 2.85 24.52 -15.26
N VAL A 155 1.70 24.01 -14.80
CA VAL A 155 0.74 23.27 -15.64
C VAL A 155 -0.19 24.26 -16.32
N SER A 156 -0.58 24.01 -17.58
CA SER A 156 -1.51 24.88 -18.31
C SER A 156 -2.93 24.83 -17.74
N ASP A 157 -3.66 25.94 -17.86
CA ASP A 157 -5.05 26.04 -17.41
C ASP A 157 -5.98 25.06 -18.14
N SER A 158 -5.67 24.72 -19.39
CA SER A 158 -6.40 23.71 -20.16
C SER A 158 -6.31 22.32 -19.51
N VAL A 159 -5.12 21.92 -19.04
CA VAL A 159 -4.91 20.64 -18.36
C VAL A 159 -5.57 20.65 -16.97
N LEU A 160 -5.48 21.75 -16.23
CA LEU A 160 -6.16 21.89 -14.95
C LEU A 160 -7.69 21.76 -15.10
N SER A 161 -8.28 22.42 -16.10
CA SER A 161 -9.70 22.34 -16.40
C SER A 161 -10.14 20.91 -16.78
N VAL A 162 -9.31 20.18 -17.53
CA VAL A 162 -9.54 18.77 -17.84
C VAL A 162 -9.55 17.94 -16.56
N PHE A 163 -8.56 18.14 -15.69
CA PHE A 163 -8.47 17.43 -14.41
C PHE A 163 -9.67 17.68 -13.50
N GLU A 164 -10.08 18.94 -13.30
CA GLU A 164 -11.25 19.29 -12.48
C GLU A 164 -12.54 18.65 -13.00
N ARG A 165 -12.72 18.63 -14.32
CA ARG A 165 -13.84 17.91 -14.95
C ARG A 165 -13.78 16.40 -14.66
N ARG A 166 -12.61 15.78 -14.76
CA ARG A 166 -12.41 14.35 -14.43
C ARG A 166 -12.68 14.03 -12.96
N VAL A 167 -12.36 14.94 -12.05
CA VAL A 167 -12.72 14.83 -10.63
C VAL A 167 -14.25 14.86 -10.45
N ARG A 168 -14.95 15.79 -11.11
CA ARG A 168 -16.43 15.85 -11.07
C ARG A 168 -17.09 14.59 -11.64
N GLU A 169 -16.61 14.10 -12.78
CA GLU A 169 -17.09 12.83 -13.39
C GLU A 169 -16.82 11.60 -12.51
N ALA A 170 -15.81 11.68 -11.63
CA ALA A 170 -15.53 10.67 -10.61
C ALA A 170 -16.42 10.78 -9.36
N ASN A 171 -17.47 11.61 -9.38
CA ASN A 171 -18.35 11.94 -8.25
C ASN A 171 -17.59 12.52 -7.04
N LEU A 172 -16.56 13.33 -7.30
CA LEU A 172 -15.81 14.08 -6.30
C LEU A 172 -16.06 15.58 -6.48
N THR A 173 -15.99 16.33 -5.39
CA THR A 173 -16.21 17.79 -5.40
C THR A 173 -14.89 18.56 -5.48
N GLU A 174 -14.96 19.86 -5.80
CA GLU A 174 -13.79 20.75 -5.81
C GLU A 174 -13.10 20.81 -4.44
N HIS A 175 -13.86 20.74 -3.35
CA HIS A 175 -13.31 20.68 -1.98
C HIS A 175 -12.55 19.37 -1.67
N GLN A 176 -12.65 18.38 -2.55
CA GLN A 176 -11.91 17.12 -2.47
C GLN A 176 -10.69 17.11 -3.40
N ILE A 177 -10.32 18.27 -3.96
CA ILE A 177 -9.09 18.49 -4.72
C ILE A 177 -8.03 19.06 -3.78
N PHE A 178 -6.90 18.37 -3.71
CA PHE A 178 -5.75 18.75 -2.90
C PHE A 178 -4.55 18.99 -3.83
N PHE A 179 -4.10 20.25 -3.89
CA PHE A 179 -2.90 20.62 -4.62
C PHE A 179 -1.65 20.33 -3.78
N PHE A 180 -0.62 19.83 -4.44
CA PHE A 180 0.66 19.50 -3.83
C PHE A 180 1.64 20.69 -4.01
N PRO A 181 2.64 20.82 -3.13
CA PRO A 181 3.62 21.90 -3.24
C PRO A 181 4.34 21.91 -4.59
N LYS A 182 4.62 23.11 -5.08
CA LYS A 182 5.33 23.36 -6.36
C LYS A 182 6.86 23.44 -6.21
N TYR A 183 7.36 23.25 -4.99
CA TYR A 183 8.78 23.38 -4.63
C TYR A 183 9.13 22.37 -3.54
N GLY A 184 10.42 22.09 -3.35
CA GLY A 184 10.90 21.15 -2.32
C GLY A 184 10.83 19.68 -2.73
N PHE A 185 10.84 19.40 -4.02
CA PHE A 185 10.91 18.02 -4.55
C PHE A 185 12.19 17.31 -4.14
N CYS A 186 12.10 15.99 -4.03
CA CYS A 186 13.23 15.09 -3.85
C CYS A 186 13.51 14.35 -5.16
N GLU A 187 14.78 14.17 -5.51
CA GLU A 187 15.22 13.38 -6.67
C GLU A 187 15.90 12.07 -6.25
N THR A 188 16.57 12.09 -5.10
CA THR A 188 17.27 10.93 -4.54
C THR A 188 16.93 10.74 -3.07
N ALA A 189 17.13 9.52 -2.59
CA ALA A 189 17.07 9.16 -1.18
C ALA A 189 18.28 8.27 -0.89
N ASP A 190 18.88 8.43 0.29
CA ASP A 190 19.94 7.51 0.72
C ASP A 190 19.37 6.12 1.04
N GLN A 191 20.27 5.15 1.16
CA GLN A 191 19.92 3.74 1.33
C GLN A 191 19.03 3.44 2.54
N PHE A 192 19.05 4.27 3.59
CA PHE A 192 18.25 4.06 4.79
C PHE A 192 16.80 4.55 4.63
N HIS A 193 16.55 5.38 3.61
CA HIS A 193 15.25 5.98 3.33
C HIS A 193 14.59 5.40 2.06
N ILE A 194 14.98 4.18 1.67
CA ILE A 194 14.37 3.43 0.57
C ILE A 194 13.41 2.36 1.12
N LEU A 195 12.13 2.46 0.73
CA LEU A 195 11.08 1.51 1.07
C LEU A 195 10.71 0.67 -0.15
N ASN A 196 11.03 -0.63 -0.13
CA ASN A 196 10.64 -1.59 -1.17
C ASN A 196 9.23 -2.13 -0.90
N ALA A 197 8.21 -1.53 -1.51
CA ALA A 197 6.81 -1.94 -1.33
C ALA A 197 6.47 -3.29 -1.99
N SER A 198 7.27 -3.74 -2.97
CA SER A 198 7.09 -5.04 -3.63
C SER A 198 7.47 -6.24 -2.76
N LYS A 199 8.27 -6.02 -1.71
CA LYS A 199 8.65 -7.03 -0.71
C LYS A 199 8.61 -6.43 0.70
N PRO A 200 7.41 -6.15 1.24
CA PRO A 200 7.26 -5.52 2.56
C PRO A 200 8.00 -6.31 3.64
N GLY A 201 8.76 -5.60 4.48
CA GLY A 201 9.56 -6.22 5.53
C GLY A 201 10.88 -6.82 5.04
N GLN A 202 11.25 -6.71 3.75
CA GLN A 202 12.58 -7.09 3.25
C GLN A 202 13.41 -5.85 2.95
N PHE A 203 14.64 -5.85 3.46
CA PHE A 203 15.62 -4.79 3.35
C PHE A 203 16.94 -5.41 2.92
N THR A 204 17.71 -4.70 2.10
CA THR A 204 19.06 -5.10 1.71
C THR A 204 19.98 -3.92 2.02
N MET A 205 21.03 -4.17 2.79
CA MET A 205 22.08 -3.21 3.10
C MET A 205 23.36 -3.65 2.37
N GLU A 206 23.93 -2.76 1.56
CA GLU A 206 25.25 -2.97 0.94
C GLU A 206 26.24 -2.02 1.63
N ASN A 207 27.22 -2.58 2.32
CA ASN A 207 28.16 -1.78 3.11
C ASN A 207 29.36 -1.39 2.24
N GLN A 208 29.65 -0.09 2.10
CA GLN A 208 30.79 0.42 1.31
C GLN A 208 32.12 0.27 2.07
N GLY A 209 32.52 -0.96 2.38
CA GLY A 209 33.83 -1.32 2.92
C GLY A 209 34.69 -2.10 1.92
N SER A 210 35.96 -2.36 2.25
CA SER A 210 36.96 -3.06 1.41
C SER A 210 36.68 -4.57 1.17
N GLY A 211 35.41 -4.99 1.23
CA GLY A 211 34.91 -6.31 0.93
C GLY A 211 33.41 -6.22 0.65
N ALA A 212 32.90 -7.02 -0.28
CA ALA A 212 31.46 -7.08 -0.57
C ALA A 212 30.71 -7.65 0.64
N ASP A 213 30.31 -6.76 1.55
CA ASP A 213 29.55 -7.06 2.75
C ASP A 213 28.10 -6.65 2.53
N ARG A 214 27.23 -7.65 2.37
CA ARG A 214 25.82 -7.48 2.07
C ARG A 214 24.99 -8.11 3.16
N GLU A 215 24.03 -7.37 3.70
CA GLU A 215 23.10 -7.87 4.71
C GLU A 215 21.65 -7.77 4.23
N ASP A 216 21.01 -8.93 4.06
CA ASP A 216 19.60 -9.04 3.70
C ASP A 216 18.77 -9.29 4.98
N VAL A 217 17.90 -8.35 5.33
CA VAL A 217 17.05 -8.37 6.53
C VAL A 217 15.60 -8.60 6.12
N GLN A 218 14.94 -9.56 6.76
CA GLN A 218 13.53 -9.87 6.58
C GLN A 218 12.78 -9.87 7.91
N VAL A 219 11.78 -9.01 8.06
CA VAL A 219 10.80 -9.07 9.14
C VAL A 219 9.82 -10.20 8.81
N ILE A 220 9.93 -11.30 9.55
CA ILE A 220 9.13 -12.51 9.37
C ILE A 220 7.74 -12.33 9.96
N GLU A 221 7.64 -11.70 11.12
CA GLU A 221 6.36 -11.49 11.81
C GLU A 221 6.45 -10.28 12.73
N THR A 222 5.43 -9.44 12.75
CA THR A 222 5.34 -8.32 13.69
C THR A 222 3.89 -7.89 13.84
N ASP A 223 3.52 -7.43 15.03
CA ASP A 223 2.26 -6.73 15.28
C ASP A 223 2.44 -5.21 15.39
N TYR A 224 3.63 -4.71 15.01
CA TYR A 224 4.08 -3.32 15.05
C TYR A 224 4.06 -2.64 16.43
N THR A 225 3.58 -3.32 17.48
CA THR A 225 3.25 -2.70 18.77
C THR A 225 3.91 -3.41 19.95
N LYS A 226 4.13 -4.71 19.87
CA LYS A 226 4.71 -5.52 20.94
C LYS A 226 5.99 -6.21 20.51
N PHE A 227 6.06 -6.72 19.28
CA PHE A 227 7.23 -7.48 18.85
C PHE A 227 7.53 -7.40 17.35
N ALA A 228 8.76 -7.74 16.98
CA ALA A 228 9.17 -8.07 15.62
C ALA A 228 10.11 -9.27 15.64
N LEU A 229 9.79 -10.29 14.85
CA LEU A 229 10.64 -11.43 14.55
C LEU A 229 11.36 -11.16 13.23
N VAL A 230 12.67 -11.08 13.27
CA VAL A 230 13.52 -10.63 12.16
C VAL A 230 14.55 -11.70 11.83
N LEU A 231 14.71 -12.03 10.56
CA LEU A 231 15.78 -12.84 10.01
C LEU A 231 16.77 -11.92 9.29
N SER A 232 18.04 -11.98 9.63
CA SER A 232 19.10 -11.29 8.90
C SER A 232 20.10 -12.31 8.34
N LEU A 233 20.51 -12.12 7.09
CA LEU A 233 21.53 -12.89 6.42
C LEU A 233 22.63 -11.93 5.95
N ARG A 234 23.78 -11.97 6.62
CA ARG A 234 24.95 -11.17 6.25
C ARG A 234 25.95 -12.04 5.52
N THR A 235 26.24 -11.70 4.28
CA THR A 235 27.25 -12.36 3.45
C THR A 235 28.48 -11.45 3.38
N THR A 236 29.60 -11.96 3.89
CA THR A 236 30.92 -11.35 3.77
C THR A 236 31.77 -12.16 2.79
N SER A 237 32.99 -11.69 2.48
CA SER A 237 33.91 -12.41 1.60
C SER A 237 34.35 -13.79 2.13
N SER A 238 34.31 -14.00 3.44
CA SER A 238 34.79 -15.23 4.09
C SER A 238 33.71 -16.06 4.78
N GLN A 239 32.57 -15.47 5.12
CA GLN A 239 31.53 -16.13 5.90
C GLN A 239 30.14 -15.59 5.62
N THR A 240 29.15 -16.48 5.72
CA THR A 240 27.74 -16.13 5.78
C THR A 240 27.24 -16.25 7.22
N ILE A 241 26.68 -15.18 7.77
CA ILE A 241 26.16 -15.11 9.13
C ILE A 241 24.64 -14.98 9.07
N THR A 242 23.93 -15.98 9.58
CA THR A 242 22.47 -15.96 9.74
C THR A 242 22.12 -15.58 11.18
N ARG A 243 21.29 -14.55 11.36
CA ARG A 243 20.78 -14.11 12.66
C ARG A 243 19.26 -14.15 12.68
N VAL A 244 18.67 -14.78 13.69
CA VAL A 244 17.24 -14.64 13.99
C VAL A 244 17.14 -13.79 15.26
N SER A 245 16.42 -12.68 15.18
CA SER A 245 16.25 -11.73 16.29
C SER A 245 14.77 -11.64 16.64
N LEU A 246 14.44 -11.88 17.91
CA LEU A 246 13.11 -11.59 18.46
C LEU A 246 13.19 -10.28 19.24
N LEU A 247 12.71 -9.21 18.64
CA LEU A 247 12.71 -7.87 19.22
C LEU A 247 11.39 -7.64 19.94
N GLY A 248 11.44 -7.37 21.24
CA GLY A 248 10.26 -7.03 22.05
C GLY A 248 10.27 -5.57 22.47
N ARG A 249 9.12 -4.91 22.40
CA ARG A 249 8.88 -3.60 23.06
C ARG A 249 8.48 -3.77 24.52
N THR A 250 8.10 -4.98 24.92
CA THR A 250 7.73 -5.35 26.28
C THR A 250 8.39 -6.68 26.65
N TRP A 251 8.82 -6.83 27.89
CA TRP A 251 9.44 -8.07 28.41
C TRP A 251 8.52 -9.30 28.38
N ARG A 252 7.20 -9.09 28.42
CA ARG A 252 6.20 -10.16 28.33
C ARG A 252 5.76 -10.34 26.89
N LEU A 253 6.35 -11.32 26.21
CA LEU A 253 5.94 -11.74 24.87
C LEU A 253 4.96 -12.93 24.94
N PRO A 254 3.98 -13.02 24.03
CA PRO A 254 3.10 -14.19 23.96
C PRO A 254 3.91 -15.48 23.75
N HIS A 255 3.56 -16.57 24.44
CA HIS A 255 4.22 -17.88 24.26
C HIS A 255 4.30 -18.31 22.79
N LYS A 256 3.19 -18.12 22.06
CA LYS A 256 3.11 -18.39 20.62
C LYS A 256 4.21 -17.69 19.81
N THR A 257 4.60 -16.46 20.19
CA THR A 257 5.67 -15.70 19.53
C THR A 257 7.05 -16.30 19.81
N ILE A 258 7.28 -16.75 21.04
CA ILE A 258 8.53 -17.41 21.44
C ILE A 258 8.66 -18.76 20.73
N ASP A 259 7.58 -19.54 20.64
CA ASP A 259 7.56 -20.80 19.90
C ASP A 259 7.88 -20.58 18.42
N ARG A 260 7.33 -19.51 17.83
CA ARG A 260 7.61 -19.12 16.45
C ARG A 260 9.10 -18.82 16.23
N PHE A 261 9.72 -18.09 17.16
CA PHE A 261 11.15 -17.81 17.15
C PHE A 261 11.98 -19.10 17.20
N ILE A 262 11.68 -20.01 18.15
CA ILE A 262 12.39 -21.30 18.27
C ILE A 262 12.22 -22.16 17.02
N CYS A 263 11.04 -22.19 16.43
CA CYS A 263 10.80 -22.90 15.17
C CYS A 263 11.61 -22.30 14.02
N LEU A 264 11.64 -20.97 13.91
CA LEU A 264 12.40 -20.28 12.87
C LEU A 264 13.91 -20.50 13.04
N THR A 265 14.44 -20.44 14.26
CA THR A 265 15.88 -20.67 14.50
C THR A 265 16.29 -22.09 14.11
N ARG A 266 15.48 -23.09 14.44
CA ARG A 266 15.70 -24.49 14.03
C ARG A 266 15.65 -24.66 12.51
N ALA A 267 14.72 -23.98 11.83
CA ALA A 267 14.63 -24.00 10.37
C ALA A 267 15.87 -23.37 9.68
N GLN A 268 16.60 -22.50 10.39
CA GLN A 268 17.87 -21.91 9.94
C GLN A 268 19.10 -22.69 10.42
N ASN A 269 18.94 -23.94 10.87
CA ASN A 269 19.99 -24.79 11.44
C ASN A 269 20.72 -24.18 12.66
N LEU A 270 20.10 -23.23 13.37
CA LEU A 270 20.62 -22.67 14.60
C LEU A 270 20.24 -23.58 15.79
N THR A 271 21.24 -23.90 16.62
CA THR A 271 21.09 -24.77 17.79
C THR A 271 20.86 -23.95 19.06
N LYS A 272 20.54 -24.63 20.18
CA LYS A 272 20.36 -23.96 21.47
C LYS A 272 21.59 -23.16 21.93
N ASN A 273 22.78 -23.59 21.54
CA ASN A 273 24.04 -22.94 21.90
C ASN A 273 24.28 -21.65 21.11
N ASN A 274 23.43 -21.34 20.12
CA ASN A 274 23.48 -20.12 19.33
C ASN A 274 22.53 -19.03 19.86
N PHE A 275 21.74 -19.30 20.91
CA PHE A 275 20.88 -18.29 21.51
C PHE A 275 21.71 -17.33 22.37
N ILE A 276 21.69 -16.07 21.98
CA ILE A 276 22.25 -14.98 22.78
C ILE A 276 21.06 -14.18 23.27
N PHE A 277 20.90 -14.14 24.60
CA PHE A 277 20.02 -13.17 25.25
C PHE A 277 20.90 -11.98 25.64
N PRO A 278 20.47 -10.72 25.41
CA PRO A 278 21.19 -9.58 25.95
C PRO A 278 21.24 -9.72 27.46
N ASP A 279 22.44 -9.72 28.03
CA ASP A 279 22.67 -9.68 29.46
C ASP A 279 22.14 -8.33 29.97
N VAL A 280 21.12 -8.35 30.83
CA VAL A 280 20.45 -7.14 31.33
C VAL A 280 21.15 -6.64 32.60
N THR A 281 22.47 -6.78 32.68
CA THR A 281 23.27 -6.41 33.86
C THR A 281 23.70 -4.93 33.89
N ASP A 282 23.50 -4.17 32.81
CA ASP A 282 23.87 -2.74 32.75
C ASP A 282 22.71 -1.75 33.03
N TRP A 283 21.56 -2.24 33.52
CA TRP A 283 20.44 -1.40 33.97
C TRP A 283 20.04 -1.77 35.40
N LEU A 284 20.90 -1.48 36.38
CA LEU A 284 20.48 -1.37 37.77
C LEU A 284 19.96 0.06 38.03
N PRO A 285 18.68 0.25 38.42
CA PRO A 285 18.27 1.50 39.05
C PRO A 285 18.96 1.64 40.41
N ASP A 286 19.23 2.89 40.78
CA ASP A 286 19.82 3.33 42.04
C ASP A 286 19.22 2.58 43.25
N PRO A 287 20.04 1.91 44.08
CA PRO A 287 19.55 1.12 45.22
C PRO A 287 18.92 1.95 46.35
N ASP A 288 18.94 3.28 46.30
CA ASP A 288 18.31 4.14 47.33
C ASP A 288 16.84 4.55 47.02
N ILE A 289 16.15 3.82 46.14
CA ILE A 289 14.68 3.89 46.04
C ILE A 289 14.07 2.50 46.21
N CYS A 290 14.25 1.92 47.41
CA CYS A 290 13.27 1.14 48.21
C CYS A 290 13.94 0.60 49.47
#